data_AF-A0A534LJA2-F1
#
_entry.id   AF-A0A534LJA2-F1
#
_cell.length_a   1.000
_cell.length_b   1.000
_cell.length_c   1.000
_cell.angle_alpha   90.00
_cell.angle_beta   90.00
_cell.angle_gamma   90.00
#
_symmetry.space_group_name_H-M   'P 1'
#
loop_
_entity.id
_entity.type
_entity.pdbx_description
1 polymer ?
#
loop_
_entity_poly.entity_id
_entity_poly.type
_entity_poly.pdbx_seq_one_letter_code
_entity_poly.pdbx_strand_id
1 'polypeptide(L)'
;MIGLVVFSSLALGIGGPSPSGNRSGSFPLTLDTAVQPNSPSPTDVVRNALTWPFSRNSIWNLPIGAGAVYVPAGIKKPTDYGMTTDVDVLVLTPGAPVTPVYYNGDAWGGGSRCDVEGGVLFSAPIPPNFVVPGAGSGNPDGSTPNYATAILAADNHTLIQGQPMARCTEGGNVTMWWSQESETLFGTGTSGGHGGSMLSSIGGTIRLGELVPGGTIRHAMKVNLHGAEDYYYDNLTRGFRWPATTADASASGSYNGTVPALREGSLLALPPSINVSAMGLETEPAKILARAFQDYGAYAVDDAAWSTYAICTERSPAGRVDSEFETSWGFPINEPSLDAPWSRDMNRIFGALNAVDNWNYSTWLLAAASNGSLGAGLGVPRVSWAPYFDPNPDMIAPVSTASLSGIAGPAQWFVSPVQVTLNASDSGSGVAAIYDRMDGGSWQPYTAPVTVGVDGVHTLEYFATDEASNYETIHVTTFKVDTAGPVSSAILSGTPGSGTWFRSPVQVTVSGSDAGSGVSEIRVRSDGGAWS
;
A
#
# COMPACT_ATOMS: atom_id res chain seq x y z
N MET A 1 -58.21 -2.51 -39.46
CA MET A 1 -57.71 -3.84 -39.03
C MET A 1 -57.08 -3.68 -37.66
N ILE A 2 -57.78 -4.26 -36.70
CA ILE A 2 -57.47 -4.64 -35.32
C ILE A 2 -56.09 -4.22 -34.77
N GLY A 3 -56.13 -3.45 -33.67
CA GLY A 3 -55.01 -3.28 -32.74
C GLY A 3 -55.57 -3.05 -31.34
N LEU A 4 -55.82 -4.12 -30.59
CA LEU A 4 -56.03 -4.08 -29.14
C LEU A 4 -55.88 -5.51 -28.58
N VAL A 5 -54.86 -5.76 -27.75
CA VAL A 5 -54.93 -6.73 -26.65
C VAL A 5 -54.03 -6.22 -25.51
N VAL A 6 -54.63 -6.12 -24.33
CA VAL A 6 -54.01 -6.02 -23.00
C VAL A 6 -54.42 -7.28 -22.21
N PHE A 7 -53.71 -7.56 -21.10
CA PHE A 7 -53.81 -8.62 -20.08
C PHE A 7 -52.77 -9.74 -20.26
N SER A 8 -52.08 -10.28 -19.25
CA SER A 8 -52.04 -10.06 -17.78
C SER A 8 -50.91 -10.92 -17.16
N SER A 9 -50.24 -10.36 -16.16
CA SER A 9 -49.63 -10.89 -14.92
C SER A 9 -49.48 -12.41 -14.56
N LEU A 10 -48.38 -12.68 -13.83
CA LEU A 10 -48.02 -13.78 -12.88
C LEU A 10 -47.59 -15.16 -13.50
N ALA A 11 -46.59 -15.91 -13.02
CA ALA A 11 -45.88 -16.00 -11.73
C ALA A 11 -44.50 -16.71 -11.83
N LEU A 12 -43.64 -16.39 -10.84
CA LEU A 12 -42.54 -17.14 -10.19
C LEU A 12 -41.72 -18.20 -10.96
N GLY A 13 -40.42 -17.92 -11.06
CA GLY A 13 -39.35 -18.91 -11.20
C GLY A 13 -38.11 -18.43 -10.43
N ILE A 14 -37.90 -19.02 -9.25
CA ILE A 14 -36.71 -18.93 -8.40
C ILE A 14 -35.49 -19.47 -9.16
N GLY A 15 -34.42 -18.66 -9.27
CA GLY A 15 -33.12 -19.06 -9.81
C GLY A 15 -32.10 -17.94 -9.60
N GLY A 16 -30.99 -18.26 -8.91
CA GLY A 16 -29.97 -17.29 -8.47
C GLY A 16 -29.23 -16.57 -9.61
N PRO A 17 -28.50 -15.49 -9.30
CA PRO A 17 -27.80 -14.72 -10.31
C PRO A 17 -26.60 -15.51 -10.86
N SER A 18 -26.66 -15.85 -12.14
CA SER A 18 -25.50 -16.24 -12.95
C SER A 18 -24.71 -14.98 -13.33
N PRO A 19 -23.37 -14.94 -13.19
CA PRO A 19 -22.55 -13.80 -13.55
C PRO A 19 -22.15 -13.92 -15.02
N SER A 20 -23.01 -13.46 -15.93
CA SER A 20 -22.63 -13.19 -17.32
C SER A 20 -23.62 -12.24 -17.97
N GLY A 21 -23.55 -10.98 -17.55
CA GLY A 21 -24.30 -9.88 -18.13
C GLY A 21 -23.36 -8.71 -18.38
N ASN A 22 -22.69 -8.76 -19.52
CA ASN A 22 -21.88 -7.68 -20.08
C ASN A 22 -22.73 -6.40 -20.15
N ARG A 23 -22.65 -5.51 -19.15
CA ARG A 23 -23.20 -4.15 -19.19
C ARG A 23 -22.10 -3.20 -19.63
N SER A 24 -21.62 -3.38 -20.85
CA SER A 24 -20.87 -2.35 -21.56
C SER A 24 -21.86 -1.27 -22.01
N GLY A 25 -22.10 -0.29 -21.15
CA GLY A 25 -22.35 1.06 -21.63
C GLY A 25 -21.04 1.56 -22.23
N SER A 26 -20.72 1.16 -23.46
CA SER A 26 -19.53 1.60 -24.17
C SER A 26 -19.67 3.08 -24.49
N PHE A 27 -19.21 3.94 -23.58
CA PHE A 27 -18.69 5.23 -23.97
C PHE A 27 -17.50 4.94 -24.90
N PRO A 28 -17.46 5.54 -26.11
CA PRO A 28 -16.33 5.32 -26.99
C PRO A 28 -15.07 5.83 -26.29
N LEU A 29 -14.19 4.90 -25.91
CA LEU A 29 -12.79 5.18 -25.62
C LEU A 29 -12.13 5.57 -26.95
N THR A 30 -12.43 6.76 -27.45
CA THR A 30 -11.45 7.45 -28.29
C THR A 30 -10.28 7.78 -27.37
N LEU A 31 -9.19 7.04 -27.57
CA LEU A 31 -7.88 7.35 -27.03
C LEU A 31 -7.59 8.82 -27.35
N ASP A 32 -7.79 9.71 -26.37
CA ASP A 32 -7.51 11.12 -26.54
C ASP A 32 -5.98 11.27 -26.51
N THR A 33 -5.39 11.10 -27.68
CA THR A 33 -3.97 11.35 -27.95
C THR A 33 -3.66 12.86 -27.96
N ALA A 34 -4.64 13.71 -27.62
CA ALA A 34 -4.48 15.14 -27.51
C ALA A 34 -4.74 15.60 -26.08
N VAL A 35 -3.65 15.80 -25.33
CA VAL A 35 -3.40 16.81 -24.27
C VAL A 35 -2.25 16.28 -23.40
N GLN A 36 -1.07 16.14 -24.01
CA GLN A 36 0.18 16.52 -23.34
C GLN A 36 0.59 17.84 -24.01
N PRO A 37 0.03 19.00 -23.61
CA PRO A 37 0.46 20.26 -24.17
C PRO A 37 1.85 20.56 -23.61
N ASN A 38 2.83 20.51 -24.52
CA ASN A 38 4.19 20.99 -24.40
C ASN A 38 5.09 20.14 -23.50
N SER A 39 6.17 19.60 -24.10
CA SER A 39 7.32 19.08 -23.37
C SER A 39 7.80 20.14 -22.36
N PRO A 40 8.04 19.77 -21.08
CA PRO A 40 8.39 20.73 -20.05
C PRO A 40 9.72 21.43 -20.37
N SER A 41 9.83 22.68 -19.92
CA SER A 41 11.10 23.40 -19.90
C SER A 41 12.08 22.67 -18.96
N PRO A 42 13.40 22.64 -19.21
CA PRO A 42 14.40 21.91 -18.39
C PRO A 42 14.55 22.39 -16.93
N THR A 43 13.67 23.27 -16.46
CA THR A 43 13.72 23.95 -15.15
C THR A 43 12.55 23.59 -14.23
N ASP A 44 11.61 22.76 -14.69
CA ASP A 44 10.47 22.35 -13.87
C ASP A 44 10.90 21.26 -12.87
N VAL A 45 10.52 21.41 -11.61
CA VAL A 45 10.66 20.35 -10.60
C VAL A 45 9.96 19.11 -11.13
N VAL A 46 10.67 18.01 -11.29
CA VAL A 46 10.11 16.75 -11.78
C VAL A 46 9.48 16.01 -10.61
N ARG A 47 8.26 15.48 -10.76
CA ARG A 47 7.64 14.62 -9.75
C ARG A 47 7.69 13.15 -10.14
N ASN A 48 7.78 12.29 -9.13
CA ASN A 48 7.76 10.84 -9.27
C ASN A 48 6.32 10.34 -9.29
N ALA A 49 5.96 9.54 -10.31
CA ALA A 49 4.62 8.99 -10.47
C ALA A 49 4.27 7.88 -9.46
N LEU A 50 5.26 7.18 -8.90
CA LEU A 50 5.05 6.15 -7.87
C LEU A 50 4.62 6.74 -6.53
N THR A 51 5.08 7.94 -6.20
CA THR A 51 4.73 8.64 -4.95
C THR A 51 3.66 9.70 -5.15
N TRP A 52 3.53 10.24 -6.37
CA TRP A 52 2.52 11.24 -6.73
C TRP A 52 1.97 10.94 -8.13
N PRO A 53 1.01 9.99 -8.25
CA PRO A 53 0.52 9.51 -9.53
C PRO A 53 -0.39 10.50 -10.27
N PHE A 54 -0.75 10.09 -11.49
CA PHE A 54 -1.65 10.75 -12.44
C PHE A 54 -1.15 12.07 -12.99
N SER A 55 -1.60 12.45 -14.17
CA SER A 55 -1.28 13.72 -14.81
C SER A 55 -1.57 14.93 -13.90
N ARG A 56 -0.91 16.07 -14.14
CA ARG A 56 -1.13 17.29 -13.34
C ARG A 56 -2.54 17.89 -13.45
N ASN A 57 -3.26 17.55 -14.53
CA ASN A 57 -4.67 17.92 -14.73
C ASN A 57 -5.66 16.86 -14.17
N SER A 58 -5.15 15.81 -13.53
CA SER A 58 -5.96 14.83 -12.82
C SER A 58 -6.81 15.49 -11.74
N ILE A 59 -8.00 14.94 -11.49
CA ILE A 59 -8.88 15.34 -10.39
C ILE A 59 -8.17 15.33 -9.03
N TRP A 60 -7.13 14.50 -8.86
CA TRP A 60 -6.33 14.37 -7.64
C TRP A 60 -5.29 15.48 -7.50
N ASN A 61 -4.85 16.07 -8.60
CA ASN A 61 -3.70 16.97 -8.66
C ASN A 61 -4.07 18.44 -8.87
N LEU A 62 -5.38 18.73 -8.95
CA LEU A 62 -5.93 20.07 -9.12
C LEU A 62 -6.21 20.72 -7.76
N PRO A 63 -5.53 21.84 -7.44
CA PRO A 63 -5.87 22.65 -6.28
C PRO A 63 -7.24 23.31 -6.44
N ILE A 64 -7.88 23.63 -5.33
CA ILE A 64 -9.11 24.43 -5.30
C ILE A 64 -8.85 25.80 -5.92
N GLY A 65 -9.74 26.22 -6.82
CA GLY A 65 -9.67 27.52 -7.49
C GLY A 65 -10.54 28.58 -6.80
N ALA A 66 -10.16 29.86 -6.95
CA ALA A 66 -10.85 31.00 -6.35
C ALA A 66 -12.30 31.21 -6.85
N GLY A 67 -12.71 30.53 -7.92
CA GLY A 67 -14.07 30.53 -8.46
C GLY A 67 -14.97 29.43 -7.87
N ALA A 68 -14.46 28.60 -6.97
CA ALA A 68 -15.20 27.53 -6.33
C ALA A 68 -16.48 28.05 -5.64
N VAL A 69 -17.60 27.39 -5.92
CA VAL A 69 -18.90 27.67 -5.29
C VAL A 69 -19.16 26.61 -4.24
N TYR A 70 -19.42 27.03 -3.01
CA TYR A 70 -19.51 26.15 -1.86
C TYR A 70 -20.96 25.97 -1.40
N VAL A 71 -21.34 24.72 -1.14
CA VAL A 71 -22.57 24.35 -0.43
C VAL A 71 -22.17 23.63 0.86
N PRO A 72 -22.65 24.05 2.05
CA PRO A 72 -22.34 23.36 3.29
C PRO A 72 -22.69 21.87 3.20
N ALA A 73 -21.70 21.01 3.47
CA ALA A 73 -21.88 19.56 3.33
C ALA A 73 -22.82 19.00 4.41
N GLY A 74 -22.90 19.66 5.57
CA GLY A 74 -23.84 19.31 6.64
C GLY A 74 -23.53 17.96 7.30
N ILE A 75 -22.28 17.51 7.20
CA ILE A 75 -21.77 16.23 7.68
C ILE A 75 -22.07 16.08 9.17
N LYS A 76 -22.63 14.94 9.57
CA LYS A 76 -23.00 14.67 10.95
C LYS A 76 -21.79 14.43 11.83
N LYS A 77 -21.94 14.75 13.12
CA LYS A 77 -20.96 14.39 14.12
C LYS A 77 -21.12 12.89 14.41
N PRO A 78 -20.06 12.08 14.31
CA PRO A 78 -20.16 10.65 14.50
C PRO A 78 -20.49 10.30 15.95
N THR A 79 -21.21 9.19 16.12
CA THR A 79 -21.60 8.65 17.43
C THR A 79 -20.85 7.38 17.82
N ASP A 80 -20.19 6.71 16.89
CA ASP A 80 -19.58 5.41 17.14
C ASP A 80 -18.05 5.52 17.24
N TYR A 81 -17.42 6.31 16.37
CA TYR A 81 -15.96 6.49 16.32
C TYR A 81 -15.56 7.91 15.91
N GLY A 82 -14.46 8.41 16.46
CA GLY A 82 -14.04 9.79 16.18
C GLY A 82 -13.42 9.98 14.80
N MET A 83 -12.66 8.99 14.35
CA MET A 83 -12.05 8.90 13.03
C MET A 83 -11.51 7.49 12.82
N THR A 84 -11.71 6.94 11.62
CA THR A 84 -11.10 5.70 11.16
C THR A 84 -10.31 5.88 9.88
N THR A 85 -9.59 4.85 9.48
CA THR A 85 -8.98 4.77 8.16
C THR A 85 -9.73 3.75 7.30
N ASP A 86 -9.86 4.04 6.01
CA ASP A 86 -10.15 3.01 5.02
C ASP A 86 -8.85 2.69 4.29
N VAL A 87 -8.35 1.47 4.46
CA VAL A 87 -7.01 1.12 4.03
C VAL A 87 -7.02 0.74 2.55
N ASP A 88 -6.26 1.46 1.73
CA ASP A 88 -5.99 1.10 0.34
C ASP A 88 -4.75 0.21 0.26
N VAL A 89 -4.83 -0.85 -0.54
CA VAL A 89 -3.74 -1.80 -0.76
C VAL A 89 -2.97 -1.43 -2.01
N LEU A 90 -1.71 -1.03 -1.87
CA LEU A 90 -0.93 -0.46 -2.96
C LEU A 90 0.34 -1.28 -3.19
N VAL A 91 0.42 -1.91 -4.37
CA VAL A 91 1.54 -2.76 -4.78
C VAL A 91 2.25 -2.11 -5.95
N LEU A 92 3.25 -1.27 -5.63
CA LEU A 92 4.02 -0.48 -6.59
C LEU A 92 5.43 -1.05 -6.78
N THR A 93 5.52 -2.37 -6.87
CA THR A 93 6.77 -3.13 -6.98
C THR A 93 6.80 -3.90 -8.31
N PRO A 94 6.93 -3.21 -9.46
CA PRO A 94 6.80 -3.82 -10.79
C PRO A 94 7.87 -4.89 -11.07
N GLY A 95 9.00 -4.87 -10.34
CA GLY A 95 10.06 -5.87 -10.38
C GLY A 95 9.84 -7.11 -9.49
N ALA A 96 8.71 -7.21 -8.79
CA ALA A 96 8.38 -8.38 -7.98
C ALA A 96 8.02 -9.61 -8.83
N PRO A 97 8.10 -10.85 -8.29
CA PRO A 97 7.63 -12.03 -8.99
C PRO A 97 6.17 -11.89 -9.44
N VAL A 98 5.91 -12.21 -10.71
CA VAL A 98 4.56 -12.23 -11.27
C VAL A 98 3.76 -13.33 -10.57
N THR A 99 2.73 -12.92 -9.83
CA THR A 99 1.88 -13.78 -9.01
C THR A 99 0.46 -13.80 -9.59
N PRO A 100 -0.17 -14.98 -9.74
CA PRO A 100 -1.58 -15.06 -10.11
C PRO A 100 -2.48 -14.53 -8.99
N VAL A 101 -3.48 -13.75 -9.37
CA VAL A 101 -4.55 -13.27 -8.50
C VAL A 101 -5.83 -14.02 -8.83
N TYR A 102 -6.38 -14.73 -7.86
CA TYR A 102 -7.53 -15.61 -8.03
C TYR A 102 -8.84 -14.92 -7.64
N TYR A 103 -9.94 -15.35 -8.26
CA TYR A 103 -11.27 -14.91 -7.86
C TYR A 103 -11.64 -15.45 -6.47
N ASN A 104 -12.17 -14.56 -5.62
CA ASN A 104 -12.89 -14.91 -4.40
C ASN A 104 -14.19 -14.08 -4.31
N GLY A 105 -15.32 -14.74 -4.09
CA GLY A 105 -16.66 -14.14 -4.13
C GLY A 105 -17.17 -13.62 -2.79
N ASP A 106 -16.40 -13.72 -1.70
CA ASP A 106 -16.86 -13.34 -0.36
C ASP A 106 -17.20 -11.85 -0.27
N ALA A 107 -16.51 -10.99 -1.01
CA ALA A 107 -16.73 -9.53 -1.03
C ALA A 107 -16.88 -8.96 0.40
N TRP A 108 -17.96 -8.25 0.71
CA TRP A 108 -18.30 -7.78 2.07
C TRP A 108 -19.23 -8.72 2.85
N GLY A 109 -19.35 -9.97 2.40
CA GLY A 109 -20.03 -11.04 3.12
C GLY A 109 -19.26 -11.49 4.36
N GLY A 110 -19.72 -12.60 4.95
CA GLY A 110 -19.14 -13.15 6.19
C GLY A 110 -17.96 -14.12 5.99
N GLY A 111 -17.48 -14.31 4.77
CA GLY A 111 -16.35 -15.21 4.49
C GLY A 111 -14.98 -14.58 4.74
N SER A 112 -13.92 -15.38 4.66
CA SER A 112 -12.57 -14.94 5.05
C SER A 112 -11.85 -14.17 3.94
N ARG A 113 -12.28 -14.29 2.68
CA ARG A 113 -11.56 -13.86 1.48
C ARG A 113 -10.23 -14.59 1.22
N CYS A 114 -9.76 -15.47 2.11
CA CYS A 114 -8.45 -16.09 2.00
C CYS A 114 -8.40 -17.23 0.98
N ASP A 115 -9.52 -17.92 0.77
CA ASP A 115 -9.58 -19.11 -0.05
C ASP A 115 -9.78 -18.78 -1.53
N VAL A 116 -9.18 -19.58 -2.40
CA VAL A 116 -9.40 -19.49 -3.85
C VAL A 116 -10.76 -20.14 -4.16
N GLU A 117 -11.67 -19.36 -4.75
CA GLU A 117 -13.02 -19.84 -5.10
C GLU A 117 -13.24 -19.94 -6.60
N GLY A 118 -12.42 -19.25 -7.40
CA GLY A 118 -12.50 -19.28 -8.86
C GLY A 118 -11.14 -19.24 -9.54
N GLY A 119 -11.18 -19.05 -10.87
CA GLY A 119 -9.99 -18.99 -11.70
C GLY A 119 -9.13 -17.75 -11.46
N VAL A 120 -8.01 -17.67 -12.16
CA VAL A 120 -7.14 -16.49 -12.18
C VAL A 120 -7.88 -15.34 -12.87
N LEU A 121 -7.98 -14.19 -12.18
CA LEU A 121 -8.49 -12.94 -12.73
C LEU A 121 -7.43 -12.28 -13.63
N PHE A 122 -6.21 -12.17 -13.09
CA PHE A 122 -5.03 -11.60 -13.77
C PHE A 122 -3.75 -12.07 -13.07
N SER A 123 -2.59 -11.68 -13.58
CA SER A 123 -1.30 -11.93 -12.93
C SER A 123 -0.50 -10.63 -12.89
N ALA A 124 0.12 -10.33 -11.76
CA ALA A 124 0.81 -9.06 -11.54
C ALA A 124 2.03 -9.21 -10.63
N PRO A 125 3.00 -8.28 -10.67
CA PRO A 125 4.13 -8.25 -9.74
C PRO A 125 3.64 -8.02 -8.31
N ILE A 126 3.75 -9.04 -7.44
CA ILE A 126 3.36 -8.93 -6.03
C ILE A 126 4.42 -9.61 -5.17
N PRO A 127 5.05 -8.90 -4.20
CA PRO A 127 6.06 -9.49 -3.34
C PRO A 127 5.45 -10.64 -2.51
N PRO A 128 6.15 -11.80 -2.41
CA PRO A 128 5.63 -12.95 -1.67
C PRO A 128 5.45 -12.67 -0.17
N ASN A 129 6.26 -11.78 0.40
CA ASN A 129 6.21 -11.36 1.80
C ASN A 129 5.13 -10.32 2.11
N PHE A 130 4.43 -9.78 1.10
CA PHE A 130 3.40 -8.77 1.34
C PHE A 130 2.06 -9.41 1.71
N VAL A 131 1.76 -9.42 3.00
CA VAL A 131 0.54 -9.99 3.59
C VAL A 131 -0.56 -8.94 3.70
N VAL A 132 -1.74 -9.29 3.18
CA VAL A 132 -2.99 -8.53 3.29
C VAL A 132 -4.02 -9.41 3.99
N PRO A 133 -4.43 -9.10 5.24
CA PRO A 133 -5.37 -9.92 6.00
C PRO A 133 -6.68 -10.16 5.24
N GLY A 134 -7.32 -11.29 5.49
CA GLY A 134 -8.68 -11.55 5.02
C GLY A 134 -9.72 -10.78 5.83
N ALA A 135 -11.01 -10.93 5.51
CA ALA A 135 -12.09 -10.43 6.35
C ALA A 135 -12.28 -11.30 7.61
N GLY A 136 -12.89 -10.71 8.65
CA GLY A 136 -13.21 -11.39 9.90
C GLY A 136 -12.83 -10.59 11.15
N SER A 137 -13.31 -11.04 12.31
CA SER A 137 -13.14 -10.33 13.60
C SER A 137 -11.69 -10.19 14.07
N GLY A 138 -10.74 -10.91 13.48
CA GLY A 138 -9.31 -10.80 13.77
C GLY A 138 -8.55 -9.83 12.86
N ASN A 139 -9.20 -9.20 11.89
CA ASN A 139 -8.55 -8.25 10.99
C ASN A 139 -8.33 -6.90 11.71
N PRO A 140 -7.10 -6.34 11.69
CA PRO A 140 -6.77 -5.08 12.37
C PRO A 140 -7.43 -3.84 11.75
N ASP A 141 -7.89 -3.93 10.51
CA ASP A 141 -8.46 -2.82 9.72
C ASP A 141 -10.01 -2.90 9.68
N GLY A 142 -10.61 -3.62 10.64
CA GLY A 142 -12.05 -3.85 10.74
C GLY A 142 -12.48 -5.22 10.19
N SER A 143 -13.75 -5.60 10.40
CA SER A 143 -14.22 -6.95 10.03
C SER A 143 -14.35 -7.17 8.52
N THR A 144 -14.65 -6.13 7.77
CA THR A 144 -14.90 -6.17 6.31
C THR A 144 -14.31 -4.95 5.63
N PRO A 145 -12.98 -4.71 5.73
CA PRO A 145 -12.36 -3.53 5.12
C PRO A 145 -12.58 -3.54 3.60
N ASN A 146 -12.61 -2.36 2.99
CA ASN A 146 -12.81 -2.25 1.54
C ASN A 146 -11.58 -2.78 0.79
N TYR A 147 -10.37 -2.44 1.26
CA TYR A 147 -9.10 -2.80 0.62
C TYR A 147 -9.12 -2.50 -0.88
N ALA A 148 -9.48 -1.26 -1.22
CA ALA A 148 -9.36 -0.79 -2.58
C ALA A 148 -7.90 -0.93 -3.00
N THR A 149 -7.69 -1.66 -4.10
CA THR A 149 -6.36 -2.13 -4.46
C THR A 149 -5.91 -1.47 -5.75
N ALA A 150 -4.64 -1.05 -5.79
CA ALA A 150 -3.92 -0.74 -7.03
C ALA A 150 -2.62 -1.52 -7.09
N ILE A 151 -2.39 -2.22 -8.20
CA ILE A 151 -1.17 -2.95 -8.50
C ILE A 151 -0.57 -2.36 -9.77
N LEU A 152 0.68 -1.94 -9.70
CA LEU A 152 1.42 -1.51 -10.88
C LEU A 152 1.91 -2.74 -11.64
N ALA A 153 1.52 -2.85 -12.90
CA ALA A 153 1.93 -3.95 -13.75
C ALA A 153 3.45 -3.89 -14.05
N ALA A 154 3.99 -5.00 -14.57
CA ALA A 154 5.41 -5.14 -14.88
C ALA A 154 5.91 -4.16 -15.97
N ASP A 155 5.00 -3.51 -16.70
CA ASP A 155 5.32 -2.47 -17.69
C ASP A 155 5.59 -1.09 -17.07
N ASN A 156 5.51 -0.97 -15.74
CA ASN A 156 5.69 0.27 -14.98
C ASN A 156 4.73 1.40 -15.40
N HIS A 157 3.58 1.03 -15.98
CA HIS A 157 2.65 2.00 -16.56
C HIS A 157 1.19 1.66 -16.24
N THR A 158 0.77 0.41 -16.48
CA THR A 158 -0.62 -0.03 -16.32
C THR A 158 -0.97 -0.20 -14.85
N LEU A 159 -2.10 0.38 -14.41
CA LEU A 159 -2.64 0.18 -13.07
C LEU A 159 -3.77 -0.85 -13.12
N ILE A 160 -3.54 -2.00 -12.47
CA ILE A 160 -4.58 -3.00 -12.24
C ILE A 160 -5.26 -2.64 -10.92
N GLN A 161 -6.54 -2.29 -10.97
CA GLN A 161 -7.31 -1.82 -9.83
C GLN A 161 -8.52 -2.71 -9.57
N GLY A 162 -8.91 -2.88 -8.32
CA GLY A 162 -10.03 -3.74 -7.92
C GLY A 162 -10.15 -3.83 -6.40
N GLN A 163 -11.11 -4.60 -5.88
CA GLN A 163 -11.26 -4.82 -4.44
C GLN A 163 -12.28 -5.91 -4.10
N PRO A 164 -12.31 -6.44 -2.87
CA PRO A 164 -11.22 -6.41 -1.88
C PRO A 164 -10.12 -7.40 -2.26
N MET A 165 -8.86 -7.08 -1.97
CA MET A 165 -7.73 -8.03 -2.07
C MET A 165 -7.45 -8.72 -0.73
N ALA A 166 -7.01 -9.97 -0.77
CA ALA A 166 -6.37 -10.63 0.38
C ALA A 166 -5.15 -11.46 -0.05
N ARG A 167 -4.18 -11.57 0.87
CA ARG A 167 -3.10 -12.56 0.90
C ARG A 167 -2.83 -12.88 2.37
N CYS A 168 -3.57 -13.86 2.90
CA CYS A 168 -3.65 -14.08 4.34
C CYS A 168 -2.39 -14.67 4.98
N THR A 169 -1.48 -15.23 4.18
CA THR A 169 -0.19 -15.76 4.63
C THR A 169 0.93 -15.38 3.66
N GLU A 170 2.15 -15.28 4.17
CA GLU A 170 3.34 -15.08 3.34
C GLU A 170 3.48 -16.21 2.31
N GLY A 171 3.72 -15.84 1.06
CA GLY A 171 3.78 -16.74 -0.08
C GLY A 171 2.44 -17.41 -0.44
N GLY A 172 1.37 -17.13 0.31
CA GLY A 172 0.03 -17.69 0.07
C GLY A 172 -0.62 -17.15 -1.20
N ASN A 173 -1.75 -17.74 -1.57
CA ASN A 173 -2.53 -17.28 -2.71
C ASN A 173 -2.98 -15.83 -2.51
N VAL A 174 -3.03 -15.08 -3.62
CA VAL A 174 -3.67 -13.77 -3.66
C VAL A 174 -5.06 -13.93 -4.22
N THR A 175 -6.04 -13.35 -3.55
CA THR A 175 -7.44 -13.38 -3.96
C THR A 175 -7.99 -11.97 -4.12
N MET A 176 -8.95 -11.81 -5.03
CA MET A 176 -9.65 -10.55 -5.26
C MET A 176 -11.05 -10.84 -5.81
N TRP A 177 -12.03 -9.97 -5.53
CA TRP A 177 -13.39 -10.17 -6.05
C TRP A 177 -13.54 -9.77 -7.52
N TRP A 178 -12.93 -8.66 -7.93
CA TRP A 178 -12.96 -8.18 -9.30
C TRP A 178 -11.78 -7.24 -9.58
N SER A 179 -11.49 -6.99 -10.86
CA SER A 179 -10.42 -6.08 -11.28
C SER A 179 -10.73 -5.38 -12.61
N GLN A 180 -9.98 -4.31 -12.90
CA GLN A 180 -10.03 -3.52 -14.12
C GLN A 180 -8.68 -2.81 -14.39
N GLU A 181 -8.45 -2.38 -15.63
CA GLU A 181 -7.16 -1.82 -16.11
C GLU A 181 -7.37 -0.54 -16.94
N SER A 182 -8.41 0.24 -16.64
CA SER A 182 -8.77 1.44 -17.42
C SER A 182 -7.89 2.67 -17.18
N GLU A 183 -6.94 2.60 -16.25
CA GLU A 183 -6.06 3.71 -15.88
C GLU A 183 -4.59 3.30 -15.91
N THR A 184 -3.75 4.32 -15.96
CA THR A 184 -2.29 4.18 -15.92
C THR A 184 -1.75 5.11 -14.86
N LEU A 185 -0.51 4.88 -14.44
CA LEU A 185 0.16 5.74 -13.45
C LEU A 185 0.26 7.21 -13.90
N PHE A 186 0.12 7.45 -15.21
CA PHE A 186 0.22 8.76 -15.86
C PHE A 186 -1.14 9.30 -16.35
N GLY A 187 -2.22 8.54 -16.16
CA GLY A 187 -3.57 8.86 -16.58
C GLY A 187 -4.24 9.95 -15.74
N THR A 188 -5.56 10.09 -15.84
CA THR A 188 -6.31 11.09 -15.07
C THR A 188 -6.77 10.57 -13.71
N GLY A 189 -6.73 9.25 -13.47
CA GLY A 189 -7.11 8.63 -12.20
C GLY A 189 -8.60 8.76 -11.90
N THR A 190 -9.42 8.95 -12.91
CA THR A 190 -10.88 9.12 -12.78
C THR A 190 -11.61 7.80 -12.60
N SER A 191 -10.92 6.67 -12.75
CA SER A 191 -11.46 5.33 -12.52
C SER A 191 -10.56 4.49 -11.60
N GLY A 192 -11.13 3.54 -10.87
CA GLY A 192 -10.37 2.57 -10.09
C GLY A 192 -11.22 1.50 -9.41
N GLY A 193 -10.74 1.06 -8.25
CA GLY A 193 -11.28 -0.08 -7.52
C GLY A 193 -12.17 0.28 -6.34
N HIS A 194 -12.32 1.57 -5.98
CA HIS A 194 -13.25 1.99 -4.91
C HIS A 194 -14.68 1.60 -5.29
N GLY A 195 -15.31 0.71 -4.54
CA GLY A 195 -16.49 -0.04 -4.95
C GLY A 195 -17.77 0.79 -5.00
N GLY A 196 -17.89 1.77 -4.10
CA GLY A 196 -18.96 2.76 -4.15
C GLY A 196 -18.83 3.64 -5.39
N SER A 197 -17.74 4.41 -5.49
CA SER A 197 -17.63 5.49 -6.48
C SER A 197 -17.03 5.10 -7.84
N MET A 198 -16.33 3.97 -7.90
CA MET A 198 -15.40 3.55 -8.96
C MET A 198 -14.24 4.52 -9.20
N LEU A 199 -13.88 5.34 -8.22
CA LEU A 199 -12.71 6.22 -8.28
C LEU A 199 -11.40 5.45 -8.05
N SER A 200 -10.27 6.10 -8.38
CA SER A 200 -8.95 5.48 -8.28
C SER A 200 -8.65 4.90 -6.90
N SER A 201 -8.12 3.68 -6.85
CA SER A 201 -7.61 3.06 -5.63
C SER A 201 -6.35 3.74 -5.13
N ILE A 202 -5.47 4.22 -6.01
CA ILE A 202 -4.25 4.94 -5.60
C ILE A 202 -4.47 6.46 -5.47
N GLY A 203 -5.31 7.04 -6.32
CA GLY A 203 -5.59 8.48 -6.31
C GLY A 203 -6.19 8.94 -5.00
N GLY A 204 -5.63 10.00 -4.42
CA GLY A 204 -6.09 10.57 -3.15
C GLY A 204 -5.86 9.74 -1.89
N THR A 205 -5.17 8.61 -2.01
CA THR A 205 -4.69 7.85 -0.85
C THR A 205 -3.60 8.64 -0.14
N ILE A 206 -3.72 8.85 1.16
CA ILE A 206 -2.64 9.45 1.94
C ILE A 206 -1.47 8.46 1.98
N ARG A 207 -0.29 8.92 1.57
CA ARG A 207 0.94 8.14 1.38
C ARG A 207 1.85 8.19 2.61
N LEU A 208 2.74 7.20 2.74
CA LEU A 208 3.81 7.23 3.73
C LEU A 208 4.61 8.55 3.65
N GLY A 209 4.92 9.14 4.80
CA GLY A 209 5.64 10.41 4.93
C GLY A 209 4.79 11.67 4.77
N GLU A 210 3.49 11.57 4.44
CA GLU A 210 2.64 12.75 4.27
C GLU A 210 2.00 13.26 5.57
N LEU A 211 1.64 12.34 6.48
CA LEU A 211 0.95 12.66 7.73
C LEU A 211 1.85 12.46 8.96
N VAL A 212 3.11 12.91 8.85
CA VAL A 212 4.16 12.88 9.89
C VAL A 212 4.69 14.29 10.18
N PRO A 213 5.51 14.53 11.23
CA PRO A 213 6.14 15.83 11.45
C PRO A 213 6.91 16.34 10.22
N GLY A 214 6.51 17.51 9.71
CA GLY A 214 7.06 18.10 8.48
C GLY A 214 6.52 17.52 7.17
N GLY A 215 5.68 16.48 7.25
CA GLY A 215 4.95 15.91 6.11
C GLY A 215 3.98 16.90 5.49
N THR A 216 3.66 16.69 4.21
CA THR A 216 2.72 17.52 3.45
C THR A 216 1.94 16.67 2.46
N ILE A 217 0.62 16.78 2.49
CA ILE A 217 -0.28 16.22 1.48
C ILE A 217 -0.43 17.24 0.35
N ARG A 218 -0.14 16.81 -0.88
CA ARG A 218 -0.07 17.69 -2.07
C ARG A 218 -1.12 17.37 -3.14
N HIS A 219 -2.16 16.65 -2.76
CA HIS A 219 -3.20 16.17 -3.65
C HIS A 219 -4.56 16.22 -2.94
N ALA A 220 -5.64 16.12 -3.71
CA ALA A 220 -6.97 15.90 -3.15
C ALA A 220 -7.01 14.52 -2.48
N MET A 221 -7.58 14.43 -1.29
CA MET A 221 -7.65 13.19 -0.52
C MET A 221 -8.89 12.37 -0.89
N LYS A 222 -9.05 11.21 -0.27
CA LYS A 222 -10.30 10.44 -0.24
C LYS A 222 -10.88 10.42 1.16
N VAL A 223 -12.20 10.50 1.25
CA VAL A 223 -12.96 10.36 2.49
C VAL A 223 -14.15 9.43 2.31
N ASN A 224 -14.51 8.72 3.38
CA ASN A 224 -15.78 8.00 3.47
C ASN A 224 -16.59 8.58 4.63
N LEU A 225 -17.89 8.65 4.42
CA LEU A 225 -18.87 9.16 5.38
C LEU A 225 -19.96 8.12 5.58
N HIS A 226 -20.77 8.29 6.62
CA HIS A 226 -21.87 7.38 6.88
C HIS A 226 -23.02 7.65 5.91
N GLY A 227 -23.25 6.74 4.96
CA GLY A 227 -24.29 6.88 3.94
C GLY A 227 -25.67 7.14 4.54
N ALA A 228 -26.00 6.49 5.66
CA ALA A 228 -27.27 6.67 6.35
C ALA A 228 -27.48 8.05 6.99
N GLU A 229 -26.45 8.89 7.07
CA GLU A 229 -26.53 10.22 7.68
C GLU A 229 -26.19 11.35 6.70
N ASP A 230 -25.25 11.10 5.78
CA ASP A 230 -24.56 12.16 5.05
C ASP A 230 -24.82 12.13 3.54
N TYR A 231 -24.78 10.97 2.90
CA TYR A 231 -24.94 10.88 1.44
C TYR A 231 -26.39 10.99 1.00
N TYR A 232 -26.64 11.88 0.04
CA TYR A 232 -27.97 12.11 -0.50
C TYR A 232 -28.25 11.21 -1.71
N TYR A 233 -29.42 10.58 -1.72
CA TYR A 233 -29.90 9.76 -2.83
C TYR A 233 -31.15 10.35 -3.49
N ASP A 234 -31.20 10.26 -4.82
CA ASP A 234 -32.44 10.38 -5.59
C ASP A 234 -32.41 9.43 -6.79
N ASN A 235 -33.56 9.22 -7.41
CA ASN A 235 -33.67 8.30 -8.56
C ASN A 235 -33.00 8.81 -9.85
N LEU A 236 -32.69 10.09 -9.95
CA LEU A 236 -32.10 10.68 -11.16
C LEU A 236 -30.59 10.44 -11.22
N THR A 237 -29.91 10.74 -10.11
CA THR A 237 -28.46 10.69 -9.94
C THR A 237 -27.99 9.40 -9.29
N ARG A 238 -28.91 8.65 -8.65
CA ARG A 238 -28.65 7.37 -7.99
C ARG A 238 -27.58 7.42 -6.89
N GLY A 239 -27.40 8.59 -6.27
CA GLY A 239 -26.51 8.73 -5.11
C GLY A 239 -25.07 9.14 -5.43
N PHE A 240 -24.74 9.44 -6.70
CA PHE A 240 -23.40 9.86 -7.09
C PHE A 240 -23.40 11.13 -7.96
N ARG A 241 -22.24 11.78 -8.05
CA ARG A 241 -21.95 12.87 -8.99
C ARG A 241 -20.53 12.71 -9.53
N TRP A 242 -20.25 13.34 -10.67
CA TRP A 242 -18.91 13.32 -11.26
C TRP A 242 -17.86 13.81 -10.24
N PRO A 243 -16.68 13.14 -10.10
CA PRO A 243 -16.13 12.13 -11.02
C PRO A 243 -16.57 10.68 -10.77
N ALA A 244 -17.31 10.39 -9.70
CA ALA A 244 -17.84 9.06 -9.48
C ALA A 244 -18.78 8.64 -10.63
N THR A 245 -18.77 7.36 -10.94
CA THR A 245 -19.60 6.78 -12.01
C THR A 245 -20.70 5.86 -11.49
N THR A 246 -20.62 5.50 -10.22
CA THR A 246 -21.64 4.76 -9.48
C THR A 246 -21.69 5.24 -8.04
N ALA A 247 -22.67 4.72 -7.30
CA ALA A 247 -22.73 4.74 -5.86
C ALA A 247 -22.68 3.29 -5.34
N ASP A 248 -22.58 3.12 -4.01
CA ASP A 248 -22.80 1.82 -3.36
C ASP A 248 -24.05 1.11 -3.86
N ALA A 249 -23.97 -0.23 -3.93
CA ALA A 249 -25.12 -1.06 -4.29
C ALA A 249 -26.31 -0.88 -3.32
N SER A 250 -26.03 -0.51 -2.06
CA SER A 250 -27.02 -0.26 -1.02
C SER A 250 -27.66 1.14 -1.11
N ALA A 251 -27.08 2.08 -1.87
CA ALA A 251 -27.39 3.52 -1.82
C ALA A 251 -28.89 3.83 -1.87
N SER A 252 -29.66 3.17 -2.74
CA SER A 252 -31.10 3.42 -2.88
C SER A 252 -31.95 3.11 -1.63
N GLY A 253 -31.42 2.33 -0.69
CA GLY A 253 -32.08 2.02 0.58
C GLY A 253 -31.31 2.47 1.83
N SER A 254 -30.02 2.81 1.70
CA SER A 254 -29.18 3.21 2.83
C SER A 254 -28.85 4.70 2.86
N TYR A 255 -28.77 5.38 1.72
CA TYR A 255 -28.35 6.78 1.68
C TYR A 255 -29.50 7.72 2.06
N ASN A 256 -29.43 8.32 3.24
CA ASN A 256 -30.50 9.13 3.82
C ASN A 256 -30.07 10.57 4.16
N GLY A 257 -28.91 11.00 3.66
CA GLY A 257 -28.46 12.37 3.74
C GLY A 257 -29.43 13.35 3.10
N THR A 258 -29.39 14.62 3.55
CA THR A 258 -30.37 15.65 3.16
C THR A 258 -29.80 16.74 2.27
N VAL A 259 -28.50 16.73 2.00
CA VAL A 259 -27.80 17.75 1.21
C VAL A 259 -27.57 17.22 -0.22
N PRO A 260 -28.30 17.68 -1.25
CA PRO A 260 -28.18 17.12 -2.60
C PRO A 260 -26.80 17.26 -3.25
N ALA A 261 -25.99 18.20 -2.77
CA ALA A 261 -24.63 18.41 -3.23
C ALA A 261 -23.64 17.38 -2.67
N LEU A 262 -23.97 16.69 -1.56
CA LEU A 262 -23.15 15.68 -0.90
C LEU A 262 -23.61 14.27 -1.28
N ARG A 263 -22.77 13.61 -2.07
CA ARG A 263 -22.93 12.31 -2.70
C ARG A 263 -21.55 11.68 -2.91
N GLU A 264 -21.49 10.43 -3.29
CA GLU A 264 -20.24 9.90 -3.81
C GLU A 264 -19.75 10.69 -5.04
N GLY A 265 -18.44 10.89 -5.11
CA GLY A 265 -17.77 11.76 -6.07
C GLY A 265 -17.81 13.25 -5.72
N SER A 266 -18.43 13.67 -4.62
CA SER A 266 -18.40 15.08 -4.22
C SER A 266 -17.01 15.50 -3.79
N LEU A 267 -16.49 16.59 -4.37
CA LEU A 267 -15.29 17.25 -3.86
C LEU A 267 -15.66 18.09 -2.64
N LEU A 268 -15.18 17.69 -1.47
CA LEU A 268 -15.33 18.35 -0.19
C LEU A 268 -14.10 19.20 0.12
N ALA A 269 -14.29 20.46 0.50
CA ALA A 269 -13.19 21.36 0.81
C ALA A 269 -13.55 22.32 1.95
N LEU A 270 -12.52 22.80 2.65
CA LEU A 270 -12.66 23.94 3.55
C LEU A 270 -12.63 25.22 2.71
N PRO A 271 -13.68 26.07 2.77
CA PRO A 271 -13.69 27.33 2.05
C PRO A 271 -12.50 28.23 2.41
N PRO A 272 -12.01 29.07 1.47
CA PRO A 272 -10.89 29.99 1.70
C PRO A 272 -11.18 31.03 2.79
N SER A 273 -12.45 31.27 3.10
CA SER A 273 -12.89 32.17 4.17
C SER A 273 -12.63 31.60 5.58
N ILE A 274 -12.39 30.29 5.69
CA ILE A 274 -12.03 29.65 6.97
C ILE A 274 -10.54 29.88 7.22
N ASN A 275 -10.22 30.55 8.33
CA ASN A 275 -8.86 30.64 8.81
C ASN A 275 -8.50 29.36 9.58
N VAL A 276 -7.77 28.45 8.93
CA VAL A 276 -7.34 27.17 9.51
C VAL A 276 -6.61 27.35 10.85
N SER A 277 -5.78 28.40 10.97
CA SER A 277 -5.03 28.68 12.21
C SER A 277 -5.94 29.10 13.36
N ALA A 278 -7.15 29.57 13.06
CA ALA A 278 -8.15 30.00 14.04
C ALA A 278 -9.23 28.94 14.31
N MET A 279 -9.17 27.75 13.69
CA MET A 279 -10.15 26.67 13.92
C MET A 279 -10.04 26.04 15.31
N GLY A 280 -8.97 26.33 16.06
CA GLY A 280 -8.74 25.75 17.37
C GLY A 280 -8.35 24.26 17.31
N LEU A 281 -7.62 23.87 16.26
CA LEU A 281 -7.11 22.51 16.11
C LEU A 281 -6.02 22.22 17.14
N GLU A 282 -6.18 21.12 17.87
CA GLU A 282 -5.37 20.74 19.03
C GLU A 282 -4.14 19.92 18.64
N THR A 283 -4.23 19.16 17.54
CA THR A 283 -3.19 18.26 17.05
C THR A 283 -2.52 18.81 15.79
N GLU A 284 -1.21 18.58 15.64
CA GLU A 284 -0.46 18.94 14.44
C GLU A 284 -0.91 18.19 13.17
N PRO A 285 -1.17 16.86 13.18
CA PRO A 285 -1.68 16.18 11.99
C PRO A 285 -3.02 16.75 11.51
N ALA A 286 -3.87 17.27 12.41
CA ALA A 286 -5.15 17.86 12.00
C ALA A 286 -4.93 19.16 11.22
N LYS A 287 -3.87 19.91 11.54
CA LYS A 287 -3.47 21.10 10.78
C LYS A 287 -2.93 20.74 9.40
N ILE A 288 -2.26 19.59 9.25
CA ILE A 288 -1.84 19.07 7.94
C ILE A 288 -3.09 18.76 7.10
N LEU A 289 -4.03 17.98 7.64
CA LEU A 289 -5.29 17.66 6.97
C LEU A 289 -6.10 18.91 6.61
N ALA A 290 -6.27 19.85 7.54
CA ALA A 290 -7.04 21.07 7.29
C ALA A 290 -6.43 21.92 6.16
N ARG A 291 -5.09 22.01 6.07
CA ARG A 291 -4.43 22.65 4.92
C ARG A 291 -4.72 21.89 3.62
N ALA A 292 -4.61 20.57 3.61
CA ALA A 292 -4.90 19.76 2.44
C ALA A 292 -6.37 19.89 1.98
N PHE A 293 -7.33 19.87 2.91
CA PHE A 293 -8.75 20.11 2.62
C PHE A 293 -9.01 21.51 2.06
N GLN A 294 -8.24 22.51 2.47
CA GLN A 294 -8.40 23.88 1.96
C GLN A 294 -7.74 24.05 0.58
N ASP A 295 -6.58 23.45 0.36
CA ASP A 295 -5.80 23.65 -0.86
C ASP A 295 -6.22 22.71 -2.00
N TYR A 296 -6.64 21.47 -1.68
CA TYR A 296 -6.98 20.45 -2.68
C TYR A 296 -8.37 19.83 -2.47
N GLY A 297 -8.83 19.74 -1.22
CA GLY A 297 -10.08 19.07 -0.86
C GLY A 297 -9.94 17.54 -0.76
N ALA A 298 -11.07 16.85 -0.70
CA ALA A 298 -11.15 15.39 -0.72
C ALA A 298 -12.42 14.92 -1.45
N TYR A 299 -12.32 13.82 -2.20
CA TYR A 299 -13.49 13.19 -2.81
C TYR A 299 -14.13 12.20 -1.84
N ALA A 300 -15.47 12.24 -1.74
CA ALA A 300 -16.25 11.17 -1.13
C ALA A 300 -16.21 9.93 -2.03
N VAL A 301 -15.70 8.79 -1.57
CA VAL A 301 -15.41 7.63 -2.46
C VAL A 301 -16.13 6.34 -2.12
N ASP A 302 -16.57 6.17 -0.87
CA ASP A 302 -17.26 4.96 -0.40
C ASP A 302 -18.13 5.28 0.84
N ASP A 303 -19.01 4.36 1.23
CA ASP A 303 -19.78 4.40 2.49
C ASP A 303 -18.97 3.80 3.64
N ALA A 304 -18.89 4.54 4.75
CA ALA A 304 -18.27 4.05 5.96
C ALA A 304 -19.07 2.90 6.60
N ALA A 305 -20.38 2.79 6.34
CA ALA A 305 -21.36 1.83 6.86
C ALA A 305 -21.73 1.94 8.36
N TRP A 306 -21.12 2.88 9.09
CA TRP A 306 -21.40 3.17 10.50
C TRP A 306 -21.00 4.61 10.82
N SER A 307 -21.38 5.12 12.00
CA SER A 307 -21.26 6.55 12.33
C SER A 307 -19.82 6.92 12.70
N THR A 308 -19.01 7.24 11.67
CA THR A 308 -17.60 7.65 11.76
C THR A 308 -17.23 8.61 10.62
N TYR A 309 -16.07 9.24 10.74
CA TYR A 309 -15.33 9.79 9.60
C TYR A 309 -14.27 8.79 9.16
N ALA A 310 -14.03 8.65 7.86
CA ALA A 310 -12.85 7.93 7.40
C ALA A 310 -12.05 8.71 6.35
N ILE A 311 -10.73 8.56 6.41
CA ILE A 311 -9.78 8.97 5.38
C ILE A 311 -9.11 7.73 4.80
N CYS A 312 -8.79 7.74 3.50
CA CYS A 312 -8.14 6.59 2.91
C CYS A 312 -6.61 6.66 3.02
N THR A 313 -5.98 5.55 3.39
CA THR A 313 -4.56 5.49 3.75
C THR A 313 -3.84 4.33 3.09
N GLU A 314 -2.55 4.51 2.83
CA GLU A 314 -1.72 3.47 2.21
C GLU A 314 -1.42 2.30 3.15
N ARG A 315 -1.57 1.08 2.62
CA ARG A 315 -0.85 -0.13 3.00
C ARG A 315 -0.12 -0.70 1.79
N SER A 316 1.19 -0.82 1.88
CA SER A 316 2.05 -1.30 0.80
C SER A 316 3.17 -2.19 1.34
N PRO A 317 3.97 -2.84 0.46
CA PRO A 317 5.19 -3.54 0.90
C PRO A 317 6.18 -2.67 1.68
N ALA A 318 6.13 -1.34 1.51
CA ALA A 318 6.99 -0.40 2.24
C ALA A 318 6.50 -0.14 3.68
N GLY A 319 5.23 -0.39 3.98
CA GLY A 319 4.64 -0.13 5.29
C GLY A 319 3.17 0.29 5.21
N ARG A 320 2.65 0.87 6.29
CA ARG A 320 1.31 1.45 6.32
C ARG A 320 1.28 2.77 7.08
N VAL A 321 0.51 3.72 6.58
CA VAL A 321 0.40 5.08 7.16
C VAL A 321 -0.10 5.03 8.60
N ASP A 322 -1.00 4.12 8.95
CA ASP A 322 -1.56 4.05 10.30
C ASP A 322 -0.48 3.79 11.36
N SER A 323 0.46 2.89 11.06
CA SER A 323 1.58 2.56 11.96
C SER A 323 2.63 3.67 11.97
N GLU A 324 2.88 4.30 10.83
CA GLU A 324 3.77 5.47 10.74
C GLU A 324 3.23 6.66 11.53
N PHE A 325 1.93 6.91 11.43
CA PHE A 325 1.21 7.95 12.16
C PHE A 325 1.33 7.73 13.66
N GLU A 326 0.98 6.53 14.14
CA GLU A 326 1.02 6.22 15.58
C GLU A 326 2.44 6.35 16.14
N THR A 327 3.44 5.89 15.39
CA THR A 327 4.86 6.05 15.74
C THR A 327 5.26 7.53 15.80
N SER A 328 4.77 8.33 14.86
CA SER A 328 5.15 9.74 14.72
C SER A 328 4.50 10.66 15.76
N TRP A 329 3.27 10.35 16.18
CA TRP A 329 2.47 11.24 17.01
C TRP A 329 2.16 10.70 18.40
N GLY A 330 2.36 9.40 18.65
CA GLY A 330 2.15 8.77 19.94
C GLY A 330 0.67 8.53 20.31
N PHE A 331 -0.23 8.55 19.32
CA PHE A 331 -1.64 8.19 19.46
C PHE A 331 -2.17 7.58 18.15
N PRO A 332 -3.21 6.73 18.19
CA PRO A 332 -3.66 6.02 16.99
C PRO A 332 -4.42 6.95 16.04
N ILE A 333 -4.27 6.72 14.73
CA ILE A 333 -5.07 7.43 13.71
C ILE A 333 -6.55 7.02 13.75
N ASN A 334 -6.77 5.73 14.04
CA ASN A 334 -8.07 5.14 14.36
C ASN A 334 -8.35 5.39 15.84
N GLU A 335 -9.11 6.45 16.15
CA GLU A 335 -9.37 6.88 17.53
C GLU A 335 -10.80 6.57 17.98
N PRO A 336 -10.98 5.60 18.90
CA PRO A 336 -12.31 5.19 19.38
C PRO A 336 -12.98 6.25 20.24
N SER A 337 -12.21 7.10 20.93
CA SER A 337 -12.78 8.13 21.80
C SER A 337 -13.28 9.32 21.00
N LEU A 338 -14.58 9.62 21.10
CA LEU A 338 -15.16 10.85 20.52
C LEU A 338 -14.62 12.14 21.17
N ASP A 339 -13.98 12.02 22.34
CA ASP A 339 -13.46 13.13 23.15
C ASP A 339 -11.93 13.20 23.12
N ALA A 340 -11.24 12.41 22.31
CA ALA A 340 -9.81 12.63 22.09
C ALA A 340 -9.57 13.96 21.35
N PRO A 341 -8.41 14.63 21.55
CA PRO A 341 -8.05 15.83 20.79
C PRO A 341 -8.16 15.62 19.28
N TRP A 342 -7.70 14.46 18.79
CA TRP A 342 -7.81 14.07 17.38
C TRP A 342 -9.26 14.06 16.88
N SER A 343 -10.16 13.40 17.60
CA SER A 343 -11.59 13.32 17.26
C SER A 343 -12.29 14.68 17.31
N ARG A 344 -11.96 15.53 18.28
CA ARG A 344 -12.49 16.90 18.33
C ARG A 344 -12.04 17.73 17.13
N ASP A 345 -10.78 17.58 16.71
CA ASP A 345 -10.26 18.22 15.52
C ASP A 345 -10.98 17.75 14.26
N MET A 346 -11.22 16.44 14.12
CA MET A 346 -11.95 15.91 12.98
C MET A 346 -13.38 16.43 12.94
N ASN A 347 -14.07 16.51 14.07
CA ASN A 347 -15.39 17.14 14.14
C ASN A 347 -15.36 18.63 13.72
N ARG A 348 -14.31 19.38 14.06
CA ARG A 348 -14.14 20.78 13.60
C ARG A 348 -13.89 20.86 12.09
N ILE A 349 -13.10 19.95 11.53
CA ILE A 349 -12.77 19.92 10.10
C ILE A 349 -13.98 19.46 9.29
N PHE A 350 -14.48 18.25 9.54
CA PHE A 350 -15.57 17.64 8.79
C PHE A 350 -16.87 18.44 8.91
N GLY A 351 -17.18 18.96 10.10
CA GLY A 351 -18.33 19.84 10.31
C GLY A 351 -18.25 21.18 9.57
N ALA A 352 -17.06 21.57 9.09
CA ALA A 352 -16.83 22.79 8.32
C ALA A 352 -16.64 22.54 6.82
N LEU A 353 -16.64 21.28 6.36
CA LEU A 353 -16.49 20.96 4.95
C LEU A 353 -17.72 21.40 4.15
N ASN A 354 -17.44 21.81 2.91
CA ASN A 354 -18.43 22.21 1.93
C ASN A 354 -18.20 21.40 0.65
N ALA A 355 -19.28 21.01 -0.02
CA ALA A 355 -19.20 20.50 -1.38
C ALA A 355 -18.88 21.67 -2.34
N VAL A 356 -17.91 21.45 -3.24
CA VAL A 356 -17.61 22.37 -4.35
C VAL A 356 -18.64 22.13 -5.45
N ASP A 357 -19.75 22.85 -5.39
CA ASP A 357 -20.98 22.52 -6.11
C ASP A 357 -20.89 22.79 -7.61
N ASN A 358 -20.09 23.78 -8.02
CA ASN A 358 -19.80 24.05 -9.43
C ASN A 358 -18.75 23.10 -10.03
N TRP A 359 -18.33 22.05 -9.33
CA TRP A 359 -17.40 21.06 -9.84
C TRP A 359 -18.12 19.89 -10.51
N ASN A 360 -17.89 19.76 -11.82
CA ASN A 360 -18.40 18.70 -12.69
C ASN A 360 -17.45 18.52 -13.89
N TYR A 361 -17.74 17.52 -14.74
CA TYR A 361 -16.93 17.20 -15.92
C TYR A 361 -16.66 18.40 -16.84
N SER A 362 -17.67 19.25 -17.08
CA SER A 362 -17.51 20.41 -17.97
C SER A 362 -16.55 21.44 -17.38
N THR A 363 -16.65 21.72 -16.08
CA THR A 363 -15.70 22.63 -15.40
C THR A 363 -14.31 22.03 -15.26
N TRP A 364 -14.20 20.71 -15.15
CA TRP A 364 -12.91 20.02 -15.17
C TRP A 364 -12.23 20.13 -16.53
N LEU A 365 -12.95 19.95 -17.65
CA LEU A 365 -12.38 20.17 -18.99
C LEU A 365 -11.82 21.59 -19.15
N LEU A 366 -12.54 22.60 -18.64
CA LEU A 366 -12.05 23.98 -18.65
C LEU A 366 -10.80 24.16 -17.78
N ALA A 367 -10.79 23.59 -16.57
CA ALA A 367 -9.63 23.64 -15.70
C ALA A 367 -8.43 22.93 -16.34
N ALA A 368 -8.61 21.70 -16.85
CA ALA A 368 -7.60 20.89 -17.51
C ALA A 368 -6.98 21.62 -18.72
N ALA A 369 -7.80 22.25 -19.56
CA ALA A 369 -7.34 23.02 -20.73
C ALA A 369 -6.61 24.32 -20.35
N SER A 370 -6.78 24.83 -19.12
CA SER A 370 -6.18 26.07 -18.64
C SER A 370 -4.67 25.97 -18.36
N ASN A 371 -4.13 24.74 -18.38
CA ASN A 371 -2.72 24.42 -18.14
C ASN A 371 -2.12 25.02 -16.85
N GLY A 372 -2.89 25.05 -15.76
CA GLY A 372 -2.41 25.57 -14.46
C GLY A 372 -2.98 26.92 -14.06
N SER A 373 -3.76 27.58 -14.92
CA SER A 373 -4.33 28.90 -14.60
C SER A 373 -5.68 28.85 -13.87
N LEU A 374 -6.37 27.69 -13.89
CA LEU A 374 -7.63 27.47 -13.19
C LEU A 374 -7.56 26.25 -12.25
N GLY A 375 -8.18 26.35 -11.08
CA GLY A 375 -8.29 25.24 -10.12
C GLY A 375 -9.63 24.49 -10.20
N ALA A 376 -9.81 23.53 -9.31
CA ALA A 376 -11.10 22.87 -9.09
C ALA A 376 -12.16 23.89 -8.63
N GLY A 377 -13.30 23.93 -9.32
CA GLY A 377 -14.29 25.00 -9.17
C GLY A 377 -13.96 26.27 -9.95
N LEU A 378 -12.95 26.26 -10.82
CA LEU A 378 -12.47 27.39 -11.64
C LEU A 378 -11.82 28.53 -10.83
N GLY A 379 -11.31 29.55 -11.53
CA GLY A 379 -10.57 30.65 -10.94
C GLY A 379 -9.14 30.28 -10.54
N VAL A 380 -8.35 31.28 -10.14
CA VAL A 380 -6.92 31.10 -9.83
C VAL A 380 -6.74 30.03 -8.74
N PRO A 381 -5.89 29.00 -8.96
CA PRO A 381 -5.59 27.98 -7.96
C PRO A 381 -5.02 28.57 -6.67
N ARG A 382 -5.41 28.01 -5.52
CA ARG A 382 -4.86 28.40 -4.21
C ARG A 382 -3.38 28.14 -4.06
N VAL A 383 -2.92 27.02 -4.62
CA VAL A 383 -1.51 26.64 -4.73
C VAL A 383 -1.23 26.25 -6.18
N SER A 384 0.04 26.14 -6.56
CA SER A 384 0.39 25.65 -7.89
C SER A 384 -0.13 24.23 -8.11
N TRP A 385 -0.54 23.92 -9.34
CA TRP A 385 -0.79 22.55 -9.76
C TRP A 385 0.44 21.67 -9.54
N ALA A 386 0.24 20.35 -9.54
CA ALA A 386 1.34 19.41 -9.57
C ALA A 386 2.32 19.72 -10.71
N PRO A 387 3.64 19.52 -10.48
CA PRO A 387 4.62 19.64 -11.54
C PRO A 387 4.42 18.60 -12.66
N TYR A 388 5.14 18.77 -13.77
CA TYR A 388 5.16 17.75 -14.82
C TYR A 388 5.87 16.48 -14.34
N PHE A 389 5.53 15.36 -14.97
CA PHE A 389 6.37 14.17 -14.89
C PHE A 389 7.65 14.36 -15.67
N ASP A 390 8.66 13.54 -15.36
CA ASP A 390 9.83 13.44 -16.21
C ASP A 390 9.34 12.99 -17.60
N PRO A 391 9.68 13.69 -18.70
CA PRO A 391 9.41 13.18 -20.03
C PRO A 391 10.20 11.90 -20.35
N ASN A 392 11.28 11.62 -19.63
CA ASN A 392 12.07 10.40 -19.71
C ASN A 392 12.23 9.79 -18.31
N PRO A 393 11.14 9.30 -17.68
CA PRO A 393 11.24 8.74 -16.35
C PRO A 393 12.20 7.56 -16.39
N ASP A 394 13.18 7.57 -15.50
CA ASP A 394 13.98 6.37 -15.30
C ASP A 394 13.07 5.27 -14.78
N MET A 395 13.06 4.14 -15.48
CA MET A 395 12.29 2.95 -15.14
C MET A 395 13.20 1.72 -14.99
N ILE A 396 14.52 1.93 -14.99
CA ILE A 396 15.51 0.88 -14.86
C ILE A 396 15.77 0.73 -13.38
N ALA A 397 15.31 -0.37 -12.78
CA ALA A 397 15.66 -0.67 -11.42
C ALA A 397 17.19 -0.81 -11.26
N PRO A 398 17.75 -0.42 -10.11
CA PRO A 398 19.16 -0.64 -9.81
C PRO A 398 19.49 -2.14 -9.82
N VAL A 399 20.79 -2.45 -9.78
CA VAL A 399 21.30 -3.82 -9.58
C VAL A 399 22.31 -3.81 -8.46
N SER A 400 22.04 -4.58 -7.41
CA SER A 400 22.92 -4.77 -6.27
C SER A 400 23.59 -6.13 -6.25
N THR A 401 24.70 -6.20 -5.51
CA THR A 401 25.52 -7.40 -5.36
C THR A 401 26.03 -7.52 -3.94
N ALA A 402 26.06 -8.75 -3.42
CA ALA A 402 26.71 -9.08 -2.16
C ALA A 402 28.07 -9.75 -2.39
N SER A 403 29.04 -9.37 -1.56
CA SER A 403 30.34 -10.03 -1.46
C SER A 403 30.59 -10.45 -0.01
N LEU A 404 30.98 -11.71 0.16
CA LEU A 404 31.27 -12.31 1.46
C LEU A 404 32.76 -12.55 1.58
N SER A 405 33.37 -12.13 2.70
CA SER A 405 34.78 -12.36 2.97
C SER A 405 35.01 -12.91 4.38
N GLY A 406 35.92 -13.88 4.49
CA GLY A 406 36.25 -14.60 5.72
C GLY A 406 37.24 -15.72 5.40
N ILE A 407 37.69 -16.44 6.42
CA ILE A 407 38.56 -17.61 6.24
C ILE A 407 37.70 -18.79 5.81
N ALA A 408 37.84 -19.24 4.56
CA ALA A 408 37.11 -20.39 4.07
C ALA A 408 37.59 -21.69 4.77
N GLY A 409 36.63 -22.48 5.21
CA GLY A 409 36.80 -23.81 5.75
C GLY A 409 36.16 -24.90 4.87
N PRO A 410 36.11 -26.14 5.38
CA PRO A 410 35.49 -27.26 4.68
C PRO A 410 33.99 -27.03 4.41
N ALA A 411 33.44 -27.71 3.39
CA ALA A 411 32.00 -27.76 3.10
C ALA A 411 31.28 -26.38 3.05
N GLN A 412 31.98 -25.36 2.51
CA GLN A 412 31.50 -23.99 2.36
C GLN A 412 31.22 -23.24 3.69
N TRP A 413 31.80 -23.71 4.79
CA TRP A 413 31.82 -22.95 6.04
C TRP A 413 32.88 -21.86 6.00
N PHE A 414 32.62 -20.75 6.66
CA PHE A 414 33.65 -19.81 7.06
C PHE A 414 34.07 -20.13 8.50
N VAL A 415 35.37 -20.34 8.71
CA VAL A 415 35.94 -20.64 10.04
C VAL A 415 36.44 -19.39 10.77
N SER A 416 35.92 -18.24 10.36
CA SER A 416 36.10 -16.94 10.99
C SER A 416 34.80 -16.15 10.85
N PRO A 417 34.64 -15.03 11.56
CA PRO A 417 33.58 -14.07 11.25
C PRO A 417 33.61 -13.68 9.76
N VAL A 418 32.42 -13.53 9.18
CA VAL A 418 32.19 -13.17 7.78
C VAL A 418 31.85 -11.69 7.69
N GLN A 419 32.57 -10.96 6.84
CA GLN A 419 32.23 -9.60 6.47
C GLN A 419 31.39 -9.62 5.19
N VAL A 420 30.18 -9.07 5.29
CA VAL A 420 29.22 -8.86 4.21
C VAL A 420 29.40 -7.44 3.68
N THR A 421 29.70 -7.30 2.39
CA THR A 421 29.75 -6.01 1.70
C THR A 421 28.76 -5.98 0.55
N LEU A 422 27.85 -5.02 0.58
CA LEU A 422 26.89 -4.75 -0.50
C LEU A 422 27.36 -3.58 -1.36
N ASN A 423 27.14 -3.69 -2.67
CA ASN A 423 27.31 -2.61 -3.64
C ASN A 423 26.11 -2.58 -4.58
N ALA A 424 25.81 -1.42 -5.16
CA ALA A 424 24.79 -1.30 -6.19
C ALA A 424 25.23 -0.35 -7.29
N SER A 425 24.66 -0.55 -8.47
CA SER A 425 24.81 0.32 -9.62
C SER A 425 23.46 0.51 -10.29
N ASP A 426 23.22 1.71 -10.81
CA ASP A 426 22.08 1.99 -11.68
C ASP A 426 22.55 2.74 -12.93
N SER A 427 21.89 2.49 -14.06
CA SER A 427 22.21 3.10 -15.36
C SER A 427 21.29 4.24 -15.75
N GLY A 428 20.24 4.50 -14.97
CA GLY A 428 19.31 5.61 -15.15
C GLY A 428 19.62 6.77 -14.21
N SER A 429 18.86 6.86 -13.12
CA SER A 429 18.84 7.96 -12.16
C SER A 429 19.94 7.87 -11.10
N GLY A 430 20.62 6.73 -11.00
CA GLY A 430 21.65 6.47 -9.99
C GLY A 430 21.08 5.86 -8.72
N VAL A 431 21.92 5.20 -7.91
CA VAL A 431 21.48 4.50 -6.70
C VAL A 431 21.19 5.50 -5.58
N ALA A 432 19.98 5.44 -5.01
CA ALA A 432 19.59 6.20 -3.83
C ALA A 432 19.97 5.48 -2.53
N ALA A 433 19.65 4.18 -2.41
CA ALA A 433 19.92 3.42 -1.18
C ALA A 433 20.04 1.91 -1.45
N ILE A 434 20.66 1.21 -0.50
CA ILE A 434 20.64 -0.25 -0.39
C ILE A 434 20.00 -0.57 0.96
N TYR A 435 19.13 -1.58 0.98
CA TYR A 435 18.51 -2.12 2.18
C TYR A 435 18.91 -3.58 2.36
N ASP A 436 19.14 -3.99 3.60
CA ASP A 436 19.45 -5.36 3.97
C ASP A 436 18.61 -5.84 5.15
N ARG A 437 18.49 -7.16 5.28
CA ARG A 437 18.08 -7.83 6.52
C ARG A 437 18.78 -9.17 6.66
N MET A 438 19.04 -9.55 7.91
CA MET A 438 19.66 -10.83 8.26
C MET A 438 18.64 -11.73 8.94
N ASP A 439 18.61 -13.01 8.55
CA ASP A 439 17.85 -14.09 9.21
C ASP A 439 16.37 -13.76 9.46
N GLY A 440 15.72 -13.09 8.49
CA GLY A 440 14.31 -12.71 8.55
C GLY A 440 14.01 -11.52 9.48
N GLY A 441 15.02 -10.76 9.89
CA GLY A 441 14.86 -9.54 10.68
C GLY A 441 14.15 -8.39 9.94
N SER A 442 14.10 -7.23 10.58
CA SER A 442 13.57 -6.01 9.95
C SER A 442 14.50 -5.49 8.86
N TRP A 443 13.94 -4.94 7.79
CA TRP A 443 14.69 -4.21 6.78
C TRP A 443 15.35 -2.96 7.38
N GLN A 444 16.61 -2.74 7.04
CA GLN A 444 17.39 -1.58 7.48
C GLN A 444 18.25 -1.04 6.33
N PRO A 445 18.58 0.25 6.32
CA PRO A 445 19.49 0.82 5.32
C PRO A 445 20.92 0.31 5.53
N TYR A 446 21.53 -0.20 4.47
CA TYR A 446 22.93 -0.59 4.45
C TYR A 446 23.82 0.64 4.34
N THR A 447 24.61 0.90 5.39
CA THR A 447 25.49 2.08 5.47
C THR A 447 26.97 1.73 5.55
N ALA A 448 27.30 0.50 5.97
CA ALA A 448 28.67 0.01 6.08
C ALA A 448 28.68 -1.54 6.08
N PRO A 449 29.81 -2.19 5.77
CA PRO A 449 29.95 -3.64 5.83
C PRO A 449 29.55 -4.23 7.18
N VAL A 450 28.79 -5.32 7.15
CA VAL A 450 28.27 -6.01 8.34
C VAL A 450 29.15 -7.21 8.67
N THR A 451 29.51 -7.40 9.94
CA THR A 451 30.29 -8.56 10.40
C THR A 451 29.38 -9.57 11.11
N VAL A 452 29.36 -10.81 10.63
CA VAL A 452 28.60 -11.92 11.21
C VAL A 452 29.58 -12.95 11.77
N GLY A 453 29.65 -13.03 13.10
CA GLY A 453 30.53 -13.95 13.82
C GLY A 453 29.79 -14.96 14.70
N VAL A 454 28.47 -15.04 14.59
CA VAL A 454 27.67 -16.05 15.27
C VAL A 454 27.74 -17.33 14.45
N ASP A 455 27.94 -18.47 15.11
CA ASP A 455 28.00 -19.75 14.42
C ASP A 455 26.60 -20.19 13.96
N GLY A 456 26.51 -20.74 12.75
CA GLY A 456 25.25 -21.21 12.18
C GLY A 456 25.12 -20.98 10.67
N VAL A 457 23.91 -21.21 10.16
CA VAL A 457 23.52 -20.90 8.79
C VAL A 457 22.80 -19.56 8.81
N HIS A 458 23.24 -18.64 7.95
CA HIS A 458 22.68 -17.30 7.82
C HIS A 458 22.07 -17.08 6.45
N THR A 459 21.00 -16.29 6.41
CA THR A 459 20.34 -15.81 5.20
C THR A 459 20.36 -14.30 5.17
N LEU A 460 21.04 -13.74 4.17
CA LEU A 460 21.06 -12.33 3.85
C LEU A 460 20.05 -12.06 2.72
N GLU A 461 19.15 -11.12 2.96
CA GLU A 461 18.28 -10.58 1.92
C GLU A 461 18.62 -9.10 1.74
N TYR A 462 18.67 -8.65 0.49
CA TYR A 462 19.06 -7.28 0.16
C TYR A 462 18.39 -6.79 -1.13
N PHE A 463 18.13 -5.50 -1.21
CA PHE A 463 17.73 -4.84 -2.45
C PHE A 463 18.23 -3.38 -2.49
N ALA A 464 18.31 -2.78 -3.66
CA ALA A 464 18.59 -1.36 -3.87
C ALA A 464 17.39 -0.59 -4.44
N THR A 465 17.42 0.72 -4.21
CA THR A 465 16.51 1.71 -4.81
C THR A 465 17.31 2.77 -5.54
N ASP A 466 16.77 3.31 -6.62
CA ASP A 466 17.36 4.45 -7.35
C ASP A 466 16.72 5.79 -6.95
N GLU A 467 17.24 6.89 -7.48
CA GLU A 467 16.72 8.26 -7.25
C GLU A 467 15.35 8.49 -7.89
N ALA A 468 14.98 7.69 -8.89
CA ALA A 468 13.64 7.63 -9.48
C ALA A 468 12.68 6.72 -8.70
N SER A 469 13.09 6.19 -7.55
CA SER A 469 12.36 5.25 -6.69
C SER A 469 11.90 3.97 -7.39
N ASN A 470 12.63 3.51 -8.41
CA ASN A 470 12.51 2.13 -8.86
C ASN A 470 13.19 1.21 -7.83
N TYR A 471 12.57 0.05 -7.64
CA TYR A 471 13.05 -0.99 -6.73
C TYR A 471 13.55 -2.16 -7.55
N GLU A 472 14.72 -2.69 -7.20
CA GLU A 472 15.14 -3.98 -7.74
C GLU A 472 14.40 -5.15 -7.06
N THR A 473 14.49 -6.32 -7.66
CA THR A 473 14.02 -7.55 -7.03
C THR A 473 14.92 -7.91 -5.84
N ILE A 474 14.33 -8.34 -4.72
CA ILE A 474 15.09 -8.80 -3.55
C ILE A 474 16.03 -9.94 -3.93
N HIS A 475 17.31 -9.76 -3.64
CA HIS A 475 18.34 -10.77 -3.71
C HIS A 475 18.44 -11.55 -2.40
N VAL A 476 18.73 -12.84 -2.49
CA VAL A 476 18.90 -13.74 -1.33
C VAL A 476 20.26 -14.42 -1.44
N THR A 477 21.03 -14.44 -0.36
CA THR A 477 22.33 -15.12 -0.26
C THR A 477 22.42 -15.87 1.05
N THR A 478 22.85 -17.14 1.01
CA THR A 478 23.04 -17.97 2.21
C THR A 478 24.51 -18.27 2.44
N PHE A 479 24.94 -18.28 3.70
CA PHE A 479 26.32 -18.62 4.08
C PHE A 479 26.35 -19.28 5.46
N LYS A 480 27.47 -19.89 5.81
CA LYS A 480 27.62 -20.65 7.06
C LYS A 480 28.87 -20.22 7.81
N VAL A 481 28.78 -20.05 9.12
CA VAL A 481 29.86 -19.57 9.98
C VAL A 481 30.10 -20.59 11.10
N ASP A 482 31.34 -21.02 11.28
CA ASP A 482 31.75 -21.92 12.36
C ASP A 482 33.11 -21.50 12.92
N THR A 483 33.07 -20.64 13.93
CA THR A 483 34.25 -20.10 14.62
C THR A 483 34.70 -20.97 15.79
N ALA A 484 33.89 -21.94 16.20
CA ALA A 484 34.23 -22.89 17.24
C ALA A 484 35.11 -24.03 16.70
N GLY A 485 36.15 -24.40 17.46
CA GLY A 485 36.97 -25.57 17.12
C GLY A 485 36.38 -26.87 17.65
N PRO A 486 36.75 -28.02 17.06
CA PRO A 486 36.31 -29.33 17.52
C PRO A 486 36.85 -29.66 18.92
N VAL A 487 36.07 -30.39 19.71
CA VAL A 487 36.47 -30.91 21.03
C VAL A 487 36.78 -32.40 20.91
N SER A 488 37.89 -32.85 21.50
CA SER A 488 38.25 -34.27 21.55
C SER A 488 38.17 -34.83 22.98
N SER A 489 37.88 -36.12 23.10
CA SER A 489 37.85 -36.85 24.37
C SER A 489 38.50 -38.23 24.24
N ALA A 490 38.96 -38.78 25.35
CA ALA A 490 39.55 -40.10 25.41
C ALA A 490 38.98 -40.89 26.59
N ILE A 491 38.59 -42.13 26.34
CA ILE A 491 38.13 -43.09 27.34
C ILE A 491 39.13 -44.23 27.42
N LEU A 492 39.61 -44.50 28.62
CA LEU A 492 40.53 -45.60 28.92
C LEU A 492 39.75 -46.81 29.43
N SER A 493 40.02 -47.98 28.87
CA SER A 493 39.46 -49.25 29.35
C SER A 493 40.55 -50.29 29.64
N GLY A 494 40.36 -51.06 30.70
CA GLY A 494 41.30 -52.06 31.19
C GLY A 494 40.96 -52.47 32.62
N THR A 495 41.67 -53.44 33.18
CA THR A 495 41.47 -53.92 34.55
C THR A 495 42.04 -52.90 35.55
N PRO A 496 41.24 -52.24 36.40
CA PRO A 496 41.75 -51.23 37.34
C PRO A 496 42.66 -51.85 38.41
N GLY A 497 43.71 -51.12 38.76
CA GLY A 497 44.63 -51.37 39.87
C GLY A 497 44.42 -50.39 41.02
N SER A 498 45.46 -50.19 41.84
CA SER A 498 45.43 -49.17 42.89
C SER A 498 45.67 -47.78 42.30
N GLY A 499 44.88 -46.79 42.72
CA GLY A 499 44.97 -45.42 42.19
C GLY A 499 44.64 -45.36 40.69
N THR A 500 45.50 -44.69 39.91
CA THR A 500 45.34 -44.52 38.45
C THR A 500 46.01 -45.63 37.62
N TRP A 501 46.47 -46.71 38.25
CA TRP A 501 47.15 -47.82 37.57
C TRP A 501 46.18 -48.82 36.96
N PHE A 502 46.55 -49.41 35.82
CA PHE A 502 45.85 -50.55 35.22
C PHE A 502 46.70 -51.82 35.35
N ARG A 503 46.04 -52.97 35.51
CA ARG A 503 46.65 -54.30 35.67
C ARG A 503 46.52 -55.18 34.41
N SER A 504 46.10 -54.59 33.30
CA SER A 504 46.02 -55.21 31.97
C SER A 504 46.49 -54.20 30.91
N PRO A 505 46.71 -54.63 29.65
CA PRO A 505 46.78 -53.68 28.53
C PRO A 505 45.59 -52.72 28.56
N VAL A 506 45.85 -51.44 28.28
CA VAL A 506 44.84 -50.37 28.27
C VAL A 506 44.44 -50.09 26.83
N GLN A 507 43.14 -50.12 26.56
CA GLN A 507 42.59 -49.64 25.31
C GLN A 507 42.23 -48.15 25.45
N VAL A 508 42.65 -47.34 24.49
CA VAL A 508 42.31 -45.91 24.43
C VAL A 508 41.32 -45.72 23.29
N THR A 509 40.09 -45.35 23.62
CA THR A 509 39.08 -44.97 22.63
C THR A 509 38.98 -43.45 22.61
N VAL A 510 39.30 -42.84 21.46
CA VAL A 510 39.17 -41.40 21.27
C VAL A 510 37.92 -41.07 20.46
N SER A 511 37.32 -39.93 20.76
CA SER A 511 36.22 -39.36 19.99
C SER A 511 36.43 -37.86 19.83
N GLY A 512 35.80 -37.30 18.80
CA GLY A 512 35.77 -35.88 18.51
C GLY A 512 34.35 -35.47 18.21
N SER A 513 33.99 -34.26 18.63
CA SER A 513 32.71 -33.65 18.31
C SER A 513 32.93 -32.19 17.91
N ASP A 514 32.17 -31.76 16.92
CA ASP A 514 32.13 -30.39 16.45
C ASP A 514 30.67 -30.03 16.16
N ALA A 515 30.25 -28.82 16.53
CA ALA A 515 28.87 -28.40 16.38
C ALA A 515 28.55 -27.79 15.00
N GLY A 516 29.57 -27.40 14.23
CA GLY A 516 29.44 -26.70 12.96
C GLY A 516 30.03 -27.50 11.78
N SER A 517 31.24 -27.16 11.38
CA SER A 517 31.91 -27.63 10.17
C SER A 517 32.38 -29.09 10.23
N GLY A 518 32.38 -29.69 11.43
CA GLY A 518 32.71 -31.09 11.65
C GLY A 518 34.16 -31.32 12.11
N VAL A 519 34.45 -32.55 12.51
CA VAL A 519 35.81 -32.96 12.90
C VAL A 519 36.56 -33.50 11.68
N SER A 520 37.65 -32.84 11.28
CA SER A 520 38.47 -33.31 10.15
C SER A 520 39.40 -34.47 10.52
N GLU A 521 40.01 -34.43 11.71
CA GLU A 521 41.02 -35.41 12.13
C GLU A 521 41.11 -35.45 13.66
N ILE A 522 41.39 -36.63 14.21
CA ILE A 522 41.80 -36.79 15.61
C ILE A 522 43.19 -37.42 15.57
N ARG A 523 44.18 -36.73 16.14
CA ARG A 523 45.55 -37.26 16.30
C ARG A 523 45.78 -37.66 17.74
N VAL A 524 46.48 -38.77 17.95
CA VAL A 524 46.86 -39.26 19.27
C VAL A 524 48.38 -39.38 19.38
N ARG A 525 48.92 -39.22 20.59
CA ARG A 525 50.32 -39.53 20.89
C ARG A 525 50.44 -40.01 22.33
N SER A 526 51.37 -40.92 22.59
CA SER A 526 51.72 -41.38 23.94
C SER A 526 53.13 -40.92 24.31
N ASP A 527 53.34 -40.60 25.59
CA ASP A 527 54.67 -40.38 26.19
C ASP A 527 55.59 -39.40 25.44
N GLY A 528 55.00 -38.35 24.84
CA GLY A 528 55.74 -37.34 24.10
C GLY A 528 56.23 -37.79 22.70
N GLY A 529 55.78 -38.96 22.23
CA GLY A 529 56.06 -39.46 20.89
C GLY A 529 55.45 -38.62 19.76
N ALA A 530 55.66 -39.07 18.52
CA ALA A 530 55.06 -38.46 17.35
C ALA A 530 53.52 -38.60 17.39
N TRP A 531 52.84 -37.64 16.77
CA TRP A 531 51.40 -37.73 16.51
C TRP A 531 51.13 -38.82 15.47
N SER A 532 50.12 -39.66 15.73
CA SER A 532 49.56 -40.66 14.82
C SER A 532 48.10 -40.41 14.53
#